data_AF-A0A3P7MU50-F1
#
_entry.id   AF-A0A3P7MU50-F1
#
_cell.length_a   1.000
_cell.length_b   1.000
_cell.length_c   1.000
_cell.angle_alpha   90.00
_cell.angle_beta   90.00
_cell.angle_gamma   90.00
#
_symmetry.space_group_name_H-M   'P 1'
#
loop_
_entity.id
_entity.type
_entity.pdbx_description
1 polymer ?
#
loop_
_entity_poly.entity_id
_entity_poly.type
_entity_poly.pdbx_seq_one_letter_code
_entity_poly.pdbx_strand_id
1 'polypeptide(L)' 'MSRVYVGRLPPRCSERDVERFFKGYGRLRDIVLKNGYGFVEFDDYKDADD' A
#
# COMPACT_ATOMS: atom_id res chain seq x y z
N MET A 1 -6.57 8.82 7.65
CA MET A 1 -5.64 7.67 7.79
C MET A 1 -6.26 6.49 7.07
N SER A 2 -5.80 6.22 5.85
CA SER A 2 -6.37 5.17 5.00
C SER A 2 -5.41 3.99 4.96
N ARG A 3 -5.66 2.99 5.82
CA ARG A 3 -4.89 1.73 5.85
C ARG A 3 -5.67 0.62 5.16
N VAL A 4 -5.07 0.03 4.14
CA VAL A 4 -5.65 -1.04 3.33
C VAL A 4 -5.02 -2.38 3.70
N TYR A 5 -5.86 -3.39 3.90
CA TYR A 5 -5.43 -4.77 4.10
C TYR A 5 -5.37 -5.50 2.76
N VAL A 6 -4.28 -6.24 2.53
CA VAL A 6 -4.08 -7.05 1.33
C VAL A 6 -3.81 -8.49 1.74
N GLY A 7 -4.79 -9.36 1.54
CA GLY A 7 -4.69 -10.79 1.85
C GLY A 7 -4.35 -11.64 0.62
N ARG A 8 -4.01 -12.92 0.85
CA ARG A 8 -3.65 -13.90 -0.20
C ARG A 8 -2.49 -13.42 -1.08
N LEU A 9 -1.53 -12.72 -0.46
CA LEU A 9 -0.33 -12.30 -1.15
C LEU A 9 0.55 -13.52 -1.44
N PRO A 10 1.06 -13.66 -2.67
CA PRO A 10 2.01 -14.72 -2.97
C PRO A 10 3.28 -14.53 -2.13
N PRO A 11 3.99 -15.62 -1.77
CA PRO A 11 5.20 -15.55 -0.94
C PRO A 11 6.36 -14.77 -1.60
N ARG A 12 6.24 -14.46 -2.90
CA ARG A 12 7.19 -13.62 -3.65
C ARG A 12 6.76 -12.16 -3.75
N CYS A 13 5.60 -11.78 -3.22
CA CYS A 13 5.12 -10.41 -3.27
C CYS A 13 6.08 -9.52 -2.48
N SER A 14 6.64 -8.52 -3.15
CA SER A 14 7.55 -7.56 -2.55
C SER A 14 6.89 -6.19 -2.45
N GLU A 15 7.44 -5.33 -1.60
CA GLU A 15 6.92 -3.96 -1.41
C GLU A 15 6.86 -3.21 -2.74
N ARG A 16 7.83 -3.44 -3.63
CA ARG A 16 7.85 -2.89 -5.00
C ARG A 16 6.65 -3.28 -5.86
N ASP A 17 6.13 -4.49 -5.73
CA ASP A 17 4.97 -4.94 -6.52
C ASP A 17 3.73 -4.21 -6.06
N VAL A 18 3.59 -4.08 -4.74
CA VAL A 18 2.52 -3.33 -4.08
C VAL A 18 2.62 -1.84 -4.42
N GLU A 19 3.81 -1.26 -4.35
CA GLU A 19 4.08 0.12 -4.73
C GLU A 19 3.71 0.39 -6.19
N ARG A 20 4.11 -0.50 -7.11
CA ARG A 20 3.73 -0.38 -8.54
C ARG A 20 2.23 -0.53 -8.75
N PHE A 21 1.57 -1.43 -8.04
CA PHE A 21 0.13 -1.64 -8.15
C PHE A 21 -0.65 -0.41 -7.66
N PHE A 22 -0.23 0.18 -6.54
CA PHE A 22 -0.90 1.32 -5.94
C PHE A 22 -0.39 2.69 -6.40
N LYS A 23 0.67 2.74 -7.21
CA LYS A 23 1.24 3.97 -7.80
C LYS A 23 0.20 4.84 -8.52
N GLY A 24 -0.85 4.23 -9.08
CA GLY A 24 -1.94 4.95 -9.76
C GLY A 24 -3.07 5.43 -8.85
N TYR A 25 -3.11 4.99 -7.59
CA TYR A 25 -4.18 5.30 -6.64
C TYR A 25 -3.81 6.42 -5.67
N GLY A 26 -2.52 6.65 -5.42
CA GLY A 26 -2.04 7.70 -4.53
C GLY A 26 -0.62 7.45 -4.03
N ARG A 27 -0.10 8.38 -3.24
CA ARG A 27 1.19 8.19 -2.55
C ARG A 27 1.00 7.19 -1.41
N LEU A 28 1.86 6.18 -1.39
CA LEU A 28 1.96 5.27 -0.28
C LEU A 28 2.85 5.89 0.78
N ARG A 29 2.39 5.88 2.03
CA ARG A 29 3.14 6.32 3.19
C ARG A 29 3.99 5.20 3.75
N ASP A 30 3.40 4.02 3.90
CA ASP A 30 4.09 2.86 4.45
C ASP A 30 3.56 1.54 3.88
N ILE A 31 4.42 0.54 3.78
CA ILE A 31 4.08 -0.80 3.26
C ILE A 31 4.62 -1.84 4.24
N VAL A 32 3.74 -2.64 4.81
CA VAL A 32 4.12 -3.72 5.74
C VAL A 32 3.70 -5.05 5.15
N LEU A 33 4.66 -5.84 4.68
CA LEU A 33 4.40 -7.18 4.17
C LEU A 33 4.75 -8.25 5.20
N LYS A 34 3.87 -9.25 5.31
CA LYS A 34 4.06 -10.46 6.12
C LYS A 34 3.75 -11.70 5.28
N ASN A 35 4.11 -12.87 5.78
CA ASN A 35 3.85 -14.14 5.10
C ASN A 35 2.33 -14.36 4.94
N GLY A 36 1.85 -14.21 3.71
CA GLY A 36 0.45 -14.45 3.30
C GLY A 36 -0.48 -13.23 3.36
N TYR A 37 -0.03 -12.09 3.87
CA TYR A 37 -0.81 -10.85 3.91
C TYR A 37 0.07 -9.62 4.12
N GLY A 38 -0.45 -8.45 3.79
CA GLY A 38 0.22 -7.17 3.96
C GLY A 38 -0.75 -6.06 4.31
N PHE A 39 -0.19 -4.94 4.73
CA PHE A 39 -0.90 -3.70 4.97
C PHE A 39 -0.22 -2.59 4.19
N VAL A 40 -1.04 -1.74 3.60
CA VAL A 40 -0.60 -0.58 2.84
C VAL A 40 -1.23 0.64 3.48
N GLU A 41 -0.41 1.58 3.89
CA GLU A 41 -0.87 2.84 4.43
C GLU A 41 -0.71 3.91 3.35
N PHE A 42 -1.83 4.52 2.96
CA PHE A 42 -1.83 5.63 2.03
C PHE A 42 -1.52 6.91 2.79
N ASP A 43 -0.73 7.76 2.15
CA ASP A 43 -0.64 9.14 2.57
C ASP A 43 -2.02 9.74 2.28
N ASP A 44 -2.78 10.01 3.35
CA ASP A 44 -4.11 10.60 3.30
C ASP A 44 -3.91 12.03 2.79
N TYR A 45 -3.78 12.17 1.48
CA TYR A 45 -3.55 13.46 0.82
C TYR A 45 -4.88 14.19 0.80
N LYS A 46 -5.27 14.71 1.98
CA LYS A 46 -6.30 15.74 2.12
C LYS A 46 -5.81 17.12 1.66
N ASP A 47 -4.54 17.26 1.32
CA ASP A 47 -3.90 18.53 0.95
C ASP A 47 -3.28 18.48 -0.47
N ALA A 48 -4.10 18.19 -1.49
CA ALA A 48 -3.94 18.88 -2.79
C ALA A 48 -5.11 19.83 -2.90
N ASP A 49 -4.86 21.12 -2.70
CA ASP A 49 -5.83 22.22 -2.86
C ASP A 49 -6.90 22.33 -1.75
N ASP A 50 -6.51 22.93 -0.61
CA ASP A 50 -7.00 24.27 -0.21
C ASP A 50 -5.82 25.11 0.33
#